data_AF-Q7M2H2-F1
#
_entry.id   AF-Q7M2H2-F1
#
_cell.length_a   1.000
_cell.length_b   1.000
_cell.length_c   1.000
_cell.angle_alpha   90.00
_cell.angle_beta   90.00
_cell.angle_gamma   90.00
#
_symmetry.space_group_name_H-M   'P 1'
#
loop_
_entity.id
_entity.type
_entity.pdbx_description
1 polymer ?
#
loop_
_entity_poly.entity_id
_entity_poly.type
_entity_poly.pdbx_seq_one_letter_code
_entity_poly.pdbx_strand_id
1 'polypeptide(L)'
;KPSVNITTHRLHRGKDPLLLICHVNGFYPSGINATWLHNGGTIQQEVLSSRILPNTDGTFQTTLQISVTPQSRDTYTCQVEHSSSTDKLTATW
;
A
#
# COMPACT_ATOMS: atom_id res chain seq x y z
N LYS A 1 -11.93 2.06 11.06
CA LYS A 1 -11.26 2.85 10.01
C LYS A 1 -9.89 2.22 9.77
N PRO A 2 -9.52 1.82 8.54
CA PRO A 2 -8.27 1.10 8.32
C PRO A 2 -7.06 1.92 8.75
N SER A 3 -6.00 1.23 9.16
CA SER A 3 -4.65 1.78 9.24
C SER A 3 -3.91 1.50 7.92
N VAL A 4 -3.15 2.48 7.45
CA VAL A 4 -2.31 2.36 6.25
C VAL A 4 -0.88 2.69 6.64
N ASN A 5 0.07 1.80 6.35
CA ASN A 5 1.49 2.08 6.54
C ASN A 5 2.30 1.55 5.35
N ILE A 6 3.51 2.08 5.18
CA ILE A 6 4.44 1.61 4.15
C ILE A 6 5.71 1.13 4.83
N THR A 7 6.16 -0.07 4.44
CA THR A 7 7.47 -0.61 4.81
C THR A 7 8.30 -0.88 3.56
N THR A 8 9.61 -0.84 3.69
CA THR A 8 10.53 -1.09 2.57
C THR A 8 11.42 -2.28 2.83
N HIS A 9 11.56 -3.16 1.85
CA HIS A 9 12.57 -4.21 1.84
C HIS A 9 13.61 -3.94 0.76
N ARG A 10 14.88 -3.93 1.16
CA ARG A 10 15.99 -3.90 0.21
C ARG A 10 16.26 -5.33 -0.23
N LEU A 11 16.09 -5.61 -1.51
CA LEU A 11 16.35 -6.94 -2.05
C LEU A 11 17.87 -7.23 -2.08
N HIS A 12 18.71 -6.21 -2.32
CA HIS A 12 20.17 -6.32 -2.37
C HIS A 12 20.89 -5.04 -1.87
N ARG A 13 22.19 -5.15 -1.57
CA ARG A 13 23.01 -4.07 -0.99
C ARG A 13 23.59 -3.18 -2.10
N GLY A 14 22.88 -2.13 -2.50
CA GLY A 14 23.36 -1.22 -3.56
C GLY A 14 22.28 -0.32 -4.15
N LYS A 15 22.37 -0.06 -5.47
CA LYS A 15 21.39 0.68 -6.30
C LYS A 15 20.21 -0.20 -6.78
N ASP A 16 19.98 -1.31 -6.10
CA ASP A 16 19.01 -2.31 -6.51
C ASP A 16 17.56 -1.86 -6.24
N PRO A 17 16.59 -2.47 -6.94
CA PRO A 17 15.17 -2.19 -6.70
C PRO A 17 14.79 -2.38 -5.23
N LEU A 18 14.03 -1.42 -4.70
CA LEU A 18 13.37 -1.48 -3.42
C LEU A 18 11.99 -2.12 -3.61
N LEU A 19 11.63 -3.00 -2.69
CA LEU A 19 10.26 -3.48 -2.56
C LEU A 19 9.52 -2.60 -1.55
N LEU A 20 8.56 -1.80 -2.01
CA LEU A 20 7.65 -1.07 -1.13
C LEU A 20 6.42 -1.93 -0.88
N ILE A 21 6.03 -2.05 0.38
CA ILE A 21 4.86 -2.83 0.82
C ILE A 21 3.94 -1.88 1.58
N CYS A 22 2.74 -1.69 1.06
CA CYS A 22 1.67 -1.01 1.77
C CYS A 22 0.88 -2.05 2.56
N HIS A 23 0.81 -1.88 3.88
CA HIS A 23 -0.05 -2.71 4.73
C HIS A 23 -1.33 -1.94 5.04
N VAL A 24 -2.46 -2.58 4.76
CA VAL A 24 -3.79 -2.07 5.07
C VAL A 24 -4.43 -3.03 6.05
N ASN A 25 -4.78 -2.55 7.23
CA ASN A 25 -5.25 -3.40 8.33
C ASN A 25 -6.42 -2.76 9.09
N GLY A 26 -7.22 -3.56 9.79
CA GLY A 26 -8.30 -3.09 10.66
C GLY A 26 -9.52 -2.54 9.91
N PHE A 27 -9.77 -2.98 8.66
CA PHE A 27 -10.95 -2.57 7.90
C PHE A 27 -12.09 -3.58 8.04
N TYR A 28 -13.32 -3.05 8.02
CA TYR A 28 -14.57 -3.81 8.00
C TYR A 28 -15.69 -2.92 7.45
N PRO A 29 -16.52 -3.38 6.50
CA PRO A 29 -16.56 -4.73 5.89
C PRO A 29 -15.35 -5.02 4.99
N SER A 30 -15.28 -6.20 4.35
CA SER A 30 -14.11 -6.60 3.55
C SER A 30 -13.94 -5.83 2.24
N GLY A 31 -14.97 -5.14 1.74
CA GLY A 31 -14.92 -4.39 0.49
C GLY A 31 -14.01 -3.16 0.60
N ILE A 32 -12.90 -3.16 -0.15
CA ILE A 32 -11.87 -2.12 -0.09
C ILE A 32 -11.27 -1.85 -1.48
N ASN A 33 -10.87 -0.61 -1.72
CA ASN A 33 -10.08 -0.23 -2.89
C ASN A 33 -8.76 0.39 -2.42
N ALA A 34 -7.65 -0.29 -2.68
CA ALA A 34 -6.31 0.17 -2.32
C ALA A 34 -5.46 0.25 -3.59
N THR A 35 -4.72 1.34 -3.75
CA THR A 35 -3.91 1.61 -4.93
C THR A 35 -2.59 2.28 -4.58
N TRP A 36 -1.61 2.12 -5.47
CA TRP A 36 -0.36 2.86 -5.43
C TRP A 36 -0.41 4.04 -6.40
N LEU A 37 0.13 5.18 -5.95
CA LEU A 37 0.36 6.37 -6.73
C LEU A 37 1.86 6.66 -6.79
N HIS A 38 2.34 7.08 -7.96
CA HIS A 38 3.69 7.59 -8.16
C HIS A 38 3.59 9.08 -8.50
N ASN A 39 4.19 9.94 -7.67
CA ASN A 39 4.14 11.40 -7.82
C ASN A 39 2.70 11.95 -7.97
N GLY A 40 1.75 11.36 -7.23
CA GLY A 40 0.33 11.72 -7.25
C GLY A 40 -0.49 11.17 -8.43
N GLY A 41 0.16 10.54 -9.41
CA GLY A 41 -0.48 9.89 -10.54
C GLY A 41 -0.55 8.37 -10.41
N THR A 42 -1.24 7.71 -11.35
CA THR A 42 -1.32 6.25 -11.43
C THR A 42 0.07 5.64 -11.61
N ILE A 43 0.37 4.62 -10.83
CA ILE A 43 1.61 3.87 -10.97
C ILE A 43 1.61 3.01 -12.25
N GLN A 44 2.76 2.92 -12.93
CA GLN A 44 2.90 2.08 -14.15
C GLN A 44 3.50 0.70 -13.84
N GLN A 45 4.16 0.56 -12.70
CA GLN A 45 4.76 -0.68 -12.23
C GLN A 45 3.67 -1.71 -11.92
N GLU A 46 4.01 -2.98 -12.08
CA GLU A 46 3.16 -4.07 -11.65
C GLU A 46 2.90 -3.98 -10.14
N VAL A 47 1.63 -4.03 -9.76
CA VAL A 47 1.18 -4.00 -8.37
C VAL A 47 0.73 -5.41 -8.00
N LEU A 48 1.41 -6.00 -7.01
CA LEU A 48 1.02 -7.30 -6.46
C LEU A 48 0.16 -7.08 -5.21
N SER A 49 -1.08 -7.56 -5.22
CA SER A 49 -1.96 -7.54 -4.05
C SER A 49 -2.05 -8.93 -3.43
N SER A 50 -1.96 -9.00 -2.11
CA SER A 50 -2.37 -10.22 -1.40
C SER A 50 -3.88 -10.40 -1.46
N ARG A 51 -4.33 -11.59 -1.09
CA ARG A 51 -5.75 -11.82 -0.76
C ARG A 51 -6.11 -11.00 0.49
N ILE A 52 -7.39 -10.71 0.63
CA ILE A 52 -7.95 -10.16 1.86
C ILE A 52 -8.01 -11.29 2.89
N LEU A 53 -7.38 -11.08 4.05
CA LEU A 53 -7.30 -12.05 5.12
C LEU A 53 -8.08 -11.56 6.35
N PRO A 54 -8.80 -12.44 7.06
CA PRO A 54 -9.46 -12.07 8.31
C PRO A 54 -8.44 -11.95 9.46
N ASN A 55 -8.73 -11.03 10.38
CA ASN A 55 -8.06 -10.89 11.67
C ASN A 55 -8.87 -11.59 12.77
N THR A 56 -8.23 -11.85 13.91
CA THR A 56 -8.87 -12.48 15.07
C THR A 56 -9.92 -11.60 15.75
N ASP A 57 -9.84 -10.28 15.55
CA ASP A 57 -10.77 -9.29 16.09
C ASP A 57 -12.01 -9.05 15.21
N GLY A 58 -12.16 -9.82 14.12
CA GLY A 58 -13.27 -9.71 13.18
C GLY A 58 -13.08 -8.66 12.07
N THR A 59 -11.93 -7.98 12.02
CA THR A 59 -11.57 -7.08 10.91
C THR A 59 -10.80 -7.82 9.81
N PHE A 60 -10.39 -7.11 8.77
CA PHE A 60 -9.63 -7.65 7.64
C PHE A 60 -8.31 -6.90 7.41
N GLN A 61 -7.40 -7.57 6.69
CA GLN A 61 -6.11 -7.03 6.25
C GLN A 61 -5.79 -7.41 4.81
N THR A 62 -4.97 -6.60 4.14
CA THR A 62 -4.38 -6.88 2.84
C THR A 62 -3.07 -6.11 2.67
N THR A 63 -2.25 -6.50 1.68
CA THR A 63 -1.00 -5.84 1.34
C THR A 63 -0.90 -5.59 -0.16
N LEU A 64 -0.28 -4.46 -0.53
CA LEU A 64 0.02 -4.10 -1.91
C LEU A 64 1.52 -3.86 -2.05
N GLN A 65 2.15 -4.50 -3.03
CA GLN A 65 3.59 -4.49 -3.22
C GLN A 65 3.97 -3.94 -4.59
N ILE A 66 5.00 -3.12 -4.63
CA ILE A 66 5.61 -2.58 -5.85
C ILE A 66 7.13 -2.66 -5.76
N SER A 67 7.77 -3.02 -6.87
CA SER A 67 9.22 -2.99 -7.01
C SER A 67 9.63 -1.71 -7.74
N VAL A 68 10.49 -0.90 -7.11
CA VAL A 68 10.82 0.45 -7.60
C VAL A 68 12.32 0.71 -7.52
N THR A 69 12.85 1.45 -8.50
CA THR A 69 14.19 2.04 -8.43
C THR A 69 14.00 3.54 -8.23
N PRO A 70 13.92 4.03 -6.98
CA PRO A 70 13.47 5.40 -6.70
C PRO A 70 14.50 6.42 -7.21
N GLN A 71 14.01 7.47 -7.85
CA GLN A 71 14.81 8.63 -8.22
C GLN A 71 14.75 9.70 -7.13
N SER A 72 15.71 10.64 -7.17
CA SER A 72 15.67 11.79 -6.28
C SER A 72 14.36 12.54 -6.47
N ARG A 73 13.60 12.73 -5.38
CA ARG A 73 12.28 13.40 -5.31
C ARG A 73 11.07 12.55 -5.72
N ASP A 74 11.24 11.27 -6.04
CA ASP A 74 10.08 10.41 -6.21
C ASP A 74 9.30 10.27 -4.90
N THR A 75 7.98 10.22 -5.02
CA THR A 75 7.07 9.94 -3.91
C THR A 75 6.16 8.78 -4.29
N TYR A 76 6.01 7.84 -3.35
CA TYR A 76 5.13 6.69 -3.53
C TYR A 76 4.05 6.74 -2.46
N THR A 77 2.80 6.83 -2.89
CA THR A 77 1.66 6.95 -1.97
C THR A 77 0.76 5.74 -2.10
N CYS A 78 0.50 5.07 -0.99
CA CYS A 78 -0.58 4.08 -0.92
C CYS A 78 -1.87 4.80 -0.53
N GLN A 79 -2.87 4.74 -1.39
CA GLN A 79 -4.17 5.36 -1.19
C GLN A 79 -5.23 4.27 -0.97
N VAL A 80 -6.07 4.46 0.04
CA VAL A 80 -7.12 3.53 0.43
C VAL A 80 -8.46 4.25 0.49
N GLU A 81 -9.44 3.68 -0.21
CA GLU A 81 -10.85 4.03 -0.19
C GLU A 81 -11.63 2.89 0.44
N HIS A 82 -12.43 3.19 1.46
CA HIS A 82 -13.15 2.19 2.23
C HIS A 82 -14.42 2.80 2.84
N SER A 83 -15.52 2.05 2.87
CA SER A 83 -16.84 2.56 3.29
C SER A 83 -16.89 3.06 4.74
N SER A 84 -15.95 2.66 5.59
CA SER A 84 -15.83 3.16 6.97
C SER A 84 -15.21 4.57 7.09
N SER A 85 -14.88 5.24 5.99
CA SER A 85 -14.25 6.56 5.97
C SER A 85 -14.74 7.36 4.76
N THR A 86 -15.18 8.60 4.97
CA THR A 86 -15.51 9.52 3.87
C THR A 86 -14.27 10.01 3.14
N ASP A 87 -13.17 10.20 3.89
CA ASP A 87 -11.90 10.64 3.33
C ASP A 87 -11.04 9.46 2.91
N LYS A 88 -10.25 9.67 1.85
CA LYS A 88 -9.22 8.72 1.42
C LYS A 88 -8.10 8.67 2.45
N LEU A 89 -7.69 7.46 2.79
CA LEU A 89 -6.57 7.21 3.70
C LEU A 89 -5.29 7.09 2.87
N THR A 90 -4.23 7.78 3.28
CA THR A 90 -2.95 7.75 2.56
C THR A 90 -1.79 7.51 3.49
N ALA A 91 -0.79 6.80 2.98
CA ALA A 91 0.57 6.77 3.52
C ALA A 91 1.51 7.09 2.37
N THR A 92 2.52 7.93 2.62
CA THR A 92 3.51 8.34 1.62
C THR A 92 4.90 7.93 2.09
N TRP A 93 5.68 7.37 1.16
CA TRP A 93 7.08 7.03 1.31
C TRP A 93 7.93 7.89 0.38
#